data_AF-A0A0B1NWX6-F1
#
_entry.id   AF-A0A0B1NWX6-F1
#
_cell.length_a   1.000
_cell.length_b   1.000
_cell.length_c   1.000
_cell.angle_alpha   90.00
_cell.angle_beta   90.00
_cell.angle_gamma   90.00
#
_symmetry.space_group_name_H-M   'P 1'
#
loop_
_entity.id
_entity.type
_entity.pdbx_description
1 polymer ?
#
loop_
_entity_poly.entity_id
_entity_poly.type
_entity_poly.pdbx_seq_one_letter_code
_entity_poly.pdbx_strand_id
1 'polypeptide(L)'
;MSTTQTQSHTYKFGVVMPCGGCSGAITRVLDKLEGLESFDVSLENQLATVITRDDTVSYETVLKTIHKTGKKITSGEADGKTMSIDVPTEPTT
;
A
#
# COMPACT_ATOMS: atom_id res chain seq x y z
N MET A 1 -30.14 -0.10 1.74
CA MET A 1 -29.37 0.99 1.11
C MET A 1 -28.15 1.20 1.96
N SER A 2 -27.03 0.57 1.60
CA SER A 2 -25.81 0.59 2.40
C SER A 2 -25.14 1.94 2.26
N THR A 3 -24.91 2.58 3.40
CA THR A 3 -24.19 3.83 3.57
C THR A 3 -22.79 3.71 2.98
N THR A 4 -22.52 4.44 1.88
CA THR A 4 -21.17 4.80 1.46
C THR A 4 -20.59 5.70 2.55
N GLN A 5 -19.88 5.12 3.51
CA GLN A 5 -19.15 5.85 4.54
C GLN A 5 -17.79 6.17 3.98
N THR A 6 -17.60 7.34 3.38
CA THR A 6 -16.29 7.90 3.04
C THR A 6 -15.40 7.91 4.29
N GLN A 7 -14.62 6.85 4.51
CA GLN A 7 -13.67 6.72 5.62
C GLN A 7 -12.25 6.69 5.04
N SER A 8 -11.40 7.55 5.58
CA SER A 8 -9.97 7.53 5.26
C SER A 8 -9.34 6.33 5.97
N HIS A 9 -8.53 5.59 5.22
CA HIS A 9 -7.86 4.39 5.72
C HIS A 9 -6.35 4.60 5.78
N THR A 10 -5.72 4.04 6.81
CA THR A 10 -4.26 4.03 6.93
C THR A 10 -3.74 2.62 6.71
N TYR A 11 -3.00 2.43 5.62
CA TYR A 11 -2.36 1.18 5.27
C TYR A 11 -0.86 1.25 5.52
N LYS A 12 -0.29 0.22 6.14
CA LYS A 12 1.15 0.11 6.39
C LYS A 12 1.67 -1.18 5.79
N PHE A 13 2.72 -1.08 4.99
CA PHE A 13 3.35 -2.21 4.34
C PHE A 13 4.82 -2.25 4.70
N GLY A 14 5.26 -3.34 5.32
CA GLY A 14 6.67 -3.64 5.48
C GLY A 14 7.22 -4.08 4.13
N VAL A 15 8.24 -3.41 3.60
CA VAL A 15 8.80 -3.69 2.29
C VAL A 15 10.32 -3.65 2.35
N VAL A 16 10.96 -4.68 1.78
CA VAL A 16 12.42 -4.77 1.70
C VAL A 16 12.95 -3.77 0.65
N MET A 17 13.52 -2.69 1.14
CA MET A 17 14.17 -1.60 0.43
C MET A 17 15.66 -1.57 0.78
N PRO A 18 16.53 -2.37 0.15
CA PRO A 18 17.95 -2.46 0.52
C PRO A 18 18.77 -1.20 0.17
N CYS A 19 18.21 -0.28 -0.62
CA CYS A 19 18.86 0.98 -0.99
C CYS A 19 17.83 2.08 -1.22
N GLY A 20 18.25 3.35 -1.15
CA GLY A 20 17.38 4.51 -1.41
C GLY A 20 16.78 4.55 -2.82
N GLY A 21 17.38 3.84 -3.78
CA GLY A 21 16.76 3.64 -5.10
C GLY A 21 15.47 2.80 -5.04
N CYS A 22 15.37 1.87 -4.10
CA CYS A 22 14.19 1.01 -3.93
C CYS A 22 13.02 1.76 -3.28
N SER A 23 13.28 2.61 -2.29
CA SER A 23 12.23 3.46 -1.70
C SER A 23 11.67 4.43 -2.73
N GLY A 24 12.53 5.06 -3.55
CA GLY A 24 12.09 5.95 -4.62
C GLY A 24 11.25 5.26 -5.71
N ALA A 25 11.36 3.93 -5.91
CA ALA A 25 10.48 3.21 -6.82
C ALA A 25 9.06 3.07 -6.24
N ILE A 26 8.96 2.79 -4.94
CA ILE A 26 7.68 2.68 -4.22
C ILE A 26 6.97 4.03 -4.17
N THR A 27 7.69 5.10 -3.81
CA THR A 27 7.16 6.47 -3.84
C THR A 27 6.56 6.80 -5.20
N ARG A 28 7.24 6.49 -6.31
CA ARG A 28 6.75 6.79 -7.67
C ARG A 28 5.46 6.05 -8.05
N VAL A 29 5.26 4.83 -7.57
CA VAL A 29 4.02 4.09 -7.88
C VAL A 29 2.87 4.51 -6.98
N LEU A 30 3.16 4.89 -5.73
CA LEU A 30 2.16 5.43 -4.81
C LEU A 30 1.72 6.84 -5.23
N ASP A 31 2.64 7.67 -5.69
CA ASP A 31 2.34 9.02 -6.21
C ASP A 31 1.39 8.99 -7.43
N LYS A 32 1.50 7.92 -8.24
CA LYS A 32 0.60 7.68 -9.38
C LYS A 32 -0.76 7.12 -8.97
N LEU A 33 -0.94 6.71 -7.72
CA LEU A 33 -2.17 6.12 -7.23
C LEU A 33 -3.14 7.24 -6.84
N GLU A 34 -4.21 7.40 -7.61
CA GLU A 34 -5.26 8.36 -7.32
C GLU A 34 -6.08 7.93 -6.10
N GLY A 35 -6.59 8.88 -5.31
CA GLY A 35 -7.35 8.61 -4.08
C GLY A 35 -6.51 8.55 -2.81
N LEU A 36 -5.19 8.73 -2.90
CA LEU A 36 -4.33 8.90 -1.72
C LEU A 36 -4.42 10.32 -1.16
N GLU A 37 -4.62 10.44 0.15
CA GLU A 37 -4.50 11.70 0.87
C GLU A 37 -3.04 12.08 1.08
N SER A 38 -2.24 11.11 1.54
CA SER A 38 -0.82 11.26 1.84
C SER A 38 -0.15 9.89 1.91
N PHE A 39 1.17 9.84 1.74
CA PHE A 39 1.95 8.62 1.95
C PHE A 39 3.34 8.97 2.49
N ASP A 40 3.93 8.04 3.23
CA ASP A 40 5.26 8.14 3.81
C ASP A 40 6.02 6.84 3.55
N VAL A 41 7.28 6.93 3.10
CA VAL A 41 8.11 5.76 2.83
C VAL A 41 9.39 5.89 3.63
N SER A 42 9.47 5.12 4.71
CA SER A 42 10.63 5.09 5.61
C SER A 42 11.59 3.98 5.20
N LEU A 43 12.76 4.37 4.69
CA LEU A 43 13.85 3.42 4.39
C LEU A 43 14.43 2.80 5.66
N GLU A 44 14.56 3.58 6.74
CA GLU A 44 15.09 3.09 8.03
C GLU A 44 14.20 2.01 8.63
N ASN A 45 12.89 2.23 8.64
CA ASN A 45 11.93 1.28 9.20
C ASN A 45 11.50 0.21 8.18
N GLN A 46 11.97 0.28 6.94
CA GLN A 46 11.54 -0.59 5.84
C GLN A 46 10.00 -0.61 5.71
N LEU A 47 9.36 0.57 5.85
CA LEU A 47 7.91 0.69 6.00
C LEU A 47 7.34 1.74 5.04
N ALA A 48 6.30 1.39 4.31
CA ALA A 48 5.50 2.30 3.49
C ALA A 48 4.13 2.51 4.17
N THR A 49 3.85 3.72 4.61
CA THR A 49 2.56 4.14 5.17
C THR A 49 1.79 4.90 4.10
N VAL A 50 0.52 4.57 3.92
CA VAL A 50 -0.35 5.14 2.90
C VAL A 50 -1.66 5.53 3.56
N ILE A 51 -2.09 6.77 3.36
CA ILE A 51 -3.33 7.33 3.89
C ILE A 51 -4.23 7.61 2.69
N THR A 52 -5.40 7.01 2.65
CA THR A 52 -6.39 7.23 1.60
C THR A 52 -7.34 8.35 1.98
N ARG A 53 -7.85 9.11 1.01
CA ARG A 53 -8.88 10.13 1.27
C ARG A 53 -10.22 9.50 1.61
N ASP A 54 -10.47 8.32 1.05
CA ASP A 54 -11.77 7.65 1.05
C ASP A 54 -11.62 6.18 0.60
N ASP A 55 -12.75 5.46 0.55
CA ASP A 55 -12.84 4.04 0.16
C ASP A 55 -12.51 3.76 -1.32
N THR A 56 -12.16 4.78 -2.13
CA THR A 56 -11.77 4.57 -3.53
C THR A 56 -10.53 3.69 -3.65
N VAL A 57 -9.63 3.75 -2.67
CA VAL A 57 -8.40 2.96 -2.65
C VAL A 57 -8.49 1.96 -1.50
N SER A 58 -8.63 0.68 -1.84
CA SER A 58 -8.60 -0.40 -0.86
C SER A 58 -7.17 -0.86 -0.56
N TYR A 59 -7.01 -1.53 0.59
CA TYR A 59 -5.75 -2.18 0.99
C TYR A 59 -5.15 -3.04 -0.13
N GLU A 60 -5.95 -3.85 -0.81
CA GLU A 60 -5.48 -4.70 -1.92
C GLU A 60 -4.95 -3.90 -3.11
N THR A 61 -5.58 -2.76 -3.42
CA THR A 61 -5.13 -1.87 -4.51
C THR A 61 -3.74 -1.30 -4.20
N VAL A 62 -3.51 -0.87 -2.97
CA VAL A 62 -2.18 -0.40 -2.53
C VAL A 62 -1.17 -1.55 -2.52
N LEU A 63 -1.55 -2.70 -1.97
CA LEU A 63 -0.71 -3.90 -1.94
C LEU A 63 -0.28 -4.31 -3.36
N LYS A 64 -1.22 -4.38 -4.32
CA LYS A 64 -0.94 -4.65 -5.74
C LYS A 64 -0.01 -3.61 -6.35
N THR A 65 -0.21 -2.33 -6.02
CA THR A 65 0.63 -1.23 -6.50
C THR A 65 2.07 -1.36 -6.02
N ILE A 66 2.27 -1.65 -4.73
CA ILE A 66 3.59 -1.94 -4.17
C ILE A 66 4.15 -3.23 -4.78
N HIS A 67 3.35 -4.27 -4.97
CA HIS A 67 3.81 -5.54 -5.53
C HIS A 67 4.33 -5.40 -6.97
N LYS A 68 3.74 -4.52 -7.79
CA LYS A 68 4.21 -4.17 -9.14
C LYS A 68 5.65 -3.63 -9.16
N THR A 69 6.17 -3.12 -8.04
CA THR A 69 7.58 -2.68 -7.94
C THR A 69 8.56 -3.84 -7.85
N GLY A 70 8.07 -5.08 -7.73
CA GLY A 70 8.88 -6.29 -7.57
C GLY A 70 9.59 -6.36 -6.22
N LYS A 71 9.17 -5.55 -5.24
CA LYS A 71 9.75 -5.55 -3.89
C LYS A 71 9.07 -6.60 -3.02
N LYS A 72 9.86 -7.18 -2.12
CA LYS A 72 9.37 -8.17 -1.16
C LYS A 72 8.62 -7.45 -0.04
N ILE A 73 7.34 -7.75 0.10
CA ILE A 73 6.51 -7.27 1.20
C ILE A 73 6.65 -8.27 2.36
N THR A 74 6.88 -7.79 3.57
CA THR A 74 7.09 -8.60 4.78
C THR A 74 5.92 -8.54 5.74
N SER A 75 5.17 -7.44 5.72
CA SER A 75 4.00 -7.24 6.57
C SER A 75 3.02 -6.29 5.89
N GLY A 76 1.76 -6.40 6.26
CA GLY A 76 0.68 -5.56 5.78
C GLY A 76 -0.29 -5.32 6.91
N GLU A 77 -0.66 -4.07 7.11
CA GLU A 77 -1.62 -3.64 8.13
C GLU A 77 -2.60 -2.64 7.53
N ALA A 78 -3.86 -2.75 7.91
CA ALA A 78 -4.91 -1.79 7.59
C ALA A 78 -5.58 -1.32 8.89
N ASP A 79 -5.53 -0.01 9.14
CA ASP A 79 -6.12 0.63 10.32
C ASP A 79 -5.71 -0.02 11.64
N GLY A 80 -4.45 -0.48 11.71
CA GLY A 80 -3.89 -1.16 12.88
C GLY A 80 -4.25 -2.64 13.01
N LYS A 81 -4.91 -3.24 12.02
CA LYS A 81 -5.11 -4.69 11.93
C LYS A 81 -4.14 -5.31 10.94
N THR A 82 -3.47 -6.38 11.34
CA THR A 82 -2.62 -7.16 10.44
C THR A 82 -3.46 -7.83 9.36
N MET A 83 -3.07 -7.61 8.11
CA MET A 83 -3.73 -8.12 6.91
C MET A 83 -2.78 -9.06 6.16
N SER A 84 -3.36 -9.92 5.32
CA SER A 84 -2.57 -10.76 4.44
C SER A 84 -1.78 -9.92 3.43
N ILE A 85 -0.51 -10.26 3.24
CA ILE A 85 0.34 -9.69 2.18
C ILE A 85 0.30 -10.52 0.90
N ASP A 86 -0.42 -11.63 0.92
CA ASP A 86 -0.67 -12.45 -0.25
C ASP A 86 -1.59 -11.65 -1.17
N VAL A 87 -1.04 -11.20 -2.29
CA VAL A 87 -1.87 -10.65 -3.36
C VAL A 87 -2.61 -11.85 -3.93
N PRO A 88 -3.95 -11.94 -3.82
CA PRO A 88 -4.68 -12.98 -4.51
C PRO A 88 -4.37 -12.82 -6.00
N THR A 89 -3.47 -13.66 -6.48
CA THR A 89 -3.15 -13.82 -7.88
C THR A 89 -4.29 -14.66 -8.42
N GLU A 90 -5.47 -14.04 -8.59
CA GLU A 90 -6.48 -14.66 -9.43
C GLU A 90 -5.89 -14.80 -10.83
N PRO A 91 -5.84 -16.03 -11.38
CA PRO A 91 -5.31 -16.28 -12.69
C PRO A 91 -6.39 -15.91 -13.70
N THR A 92 -6.45 -14.65 -14.13
CA THR A 92 -7.32 -14.30 -15.24
C THR A 92 -6.64 -14.66 -16.56
N THR A 93 -6.72 -15.96 -16.88
CA THR A 93 -6.87 -16.58 -18.21
C THR A 93 -6.11 -15.96 -19.38
#